data_AF-A0A1F5LTK1-F1
#
_entry.id   AF-A0A1F5LTK1-F1
#
_cell.length_a   1.000
_cell.length_b   1.000
_cell.length_c   1.000
_cell.angle_alpha   90.00
_cell.angle_beta   90.00
_cell.angle_gamma   90.00
#
_symmetry.space_group_name_H-M   'P 1'
#
loop_
_entity.id
_entity.type
_entity.pdbx_description
1 polymer ?
#
loop_
_entity_poly.entity_id
_entity_poly.type
_entity_poly.pdbx_seq_one_letter_code
_entity_poly.pdbx_strand_id
1 'polypeptide(L)'
;MVSSDKESLPPGYILHDGFPSVPEYVHLRSAAGLSPKTPSQAAAIPTGSWYFHIADMAVHPDHQKRGLGDAVLKALLAKIKQDAPADGEPYVSLLADGPGRPLYVKNGFVESAPESLGMILK
;
A
#
# COMPACT_ATOMS: atom_id res chain seq x y z
N MET A 1 12.33 -26.02 2.54
CA MET A 1 13.75 -25.59 2.47
C MET A 1 13.96 -24.98 1.10
N VAL A 2 13.98 -23.66 1.00
CA VAL A 2 14.35 -22.96 -0.24
C VAL A 2 15.75 -22.39 0.01
N SER A 3 16.68 -22.78 -0.85
CA SER A 3 18.08 -22.39 -0.82
C SER A 3 18.20 -20.88 -0.97
N SER A 4 18.79 -20.20 0.02
CA SER A 4 19.16 -18.79 -0.10
C SER A 4 20.50 -18.70 -0.83
N ASP A 5 20.48 -18.52 -2.14
CA ASP A 5 21.61 -17.90 -2.81
C ASP A 5 21.64 -16.44 -2.35
N LYS A 6 22.48 -16.19 -1.35
CA LYS A 6 22.70 -14.88 -0.74
C LYS A 6 23.36 -14.01 -1.80
N GLU A 7 22.59 -13.12 -2.45
CA GLU A 7 23.18 -12.02 -3.20
C GLU A 7 24.16 -11.30 -2.26
N SER A 8 25.45 -11.33 -2.62
CA SER A 8 26.48 -10.72 -1.79
C SER A 8 26.32 -9.20 -1.90
N LEU A 9 25.95 -8.56 -0.80
CA LEU A 9 25.92 -7.11 -0.71
C LEU A 9 27.31 -6.54 -1.06
N PRO A 10 27.38 -5.31 -1.60
CA PRO A 10 28.66 -4.65 -1.84
C PRO A 10 29.53 -4.63 -0.57
N PRO A 11 30.87 -4.62 -0.71
CA PRO A 11 31.76 -4.54 0.43
C PRO A 11 31.40 -3.37 1.36
N GLY A 12 31.29 -3.64 2.66
CA GLY A 12 30.93 -2.64 3.68
C GLY A 12 29.43 -2.51 3.97
N TYR A 13 28.56 -3.27 3.29
CA TYR A 13 27.10 -3.25 3.52
C TYR A 13 26.62 -4.47 4.31
N ILE A 14 25.65 -4.26 5.19
CA ILE A 14 24.98 -5.29 5.98
C ILE A 14 23.47 -5.15 5.76
N LEU A 15 22.79 -6.26 5.50
CA LEU A 15 21.32 -6.30 5.44
C LEU A 15 20.79 -6.47 6.86
N HIS A 16 19.99 -5.51 7.29
CA HIS A 16 19.22 -5.61 8.53
C HIS A 16 17.82 -6.10 8.18
N ASP A 17 17.48 -7.32 8.62
CA ASP A 17 16.15 -7.90 8.48
C ASP A 17 15.21 -7.34 9.58
N GLY A 18 13.98 -7.00 9.22
CA GLY A 18 12.96 -6.46 10.12
C GLY A 18 12.58 -5.00 9.84
N PHE A 19 11.74 -4.45 10.71
CA PHE A 19 11.31 -3.05 10.62
C PHE A 19 12.37 -2.13 11.23
N PRO A 20 12.78 -1.04 10.54
CA PRO A 20 13.59 0.00 11.17
C PRO A 20 12.83 0.61 12.36
N SER A 21 13.55 1.16 13.33
CA SER A 21 12.89 1.93 14.39
C SER A 21 12.14 3.13 13.79
N VAL A 22 11.13 3.63 14.50
CA VAL A 22 10.35 4.80 14.05
C VAL A 22 11.24 6.00 13.68
N PRO A 23 12.25 6.40 14.49
CA PRO A 23 13.15 7.49 14.12
C PRO A 23 13.98 7.20 12.87
N GLU A 24 14.50 5.98 12.73
CA GLU A 24 15.29 5.57 11.56
C GLU A 24 14.44 5.58 10.29
N TYR A 25 13.22 5.05 10.34
CA TYR A 25 12.31 5.06 9.20
C TYR A 25 12.01 6.49 8.71
N VAL A 26 11.65 7.39 9.64
CA VAL A 26 11.37 8.80 9.33
C VAL A 26 12.60 9.47 8.71
N HIS A 27 13.79 9.22 9.30
CA HIS A 27 15.05 9.74 8.78
C HIS A 27 15.37 9.21 7.37
N LEU A 28 15.29 7.89 7.16
CA LEU A 28 15.58 7.25 5.87
C LEU A 28 14.69 7.79 4.76
N ARG A 29 13.40 7.99 5.01
CA ARG A 29 12.50 8.57 4.00
C ARG A 29 12.92 9.98 3.60
N SER A 30 13.24 10.82 4.57
CA SER A 30 13.71 12.18 4.29
C SER A 30 15.05 12.17 3.54
N ALA A 31 16.01 11.36 3.98
CA ALA A 31 17.35 11.30 3.39
C ALA A 31 17.33 10.76 1.94
N ALA A 32 16.39 9.84 1.64
CA ALA A 32 16.20 9.26 0.31
C ALA A 32 15.32 10.10 -0.62
N GLY A 33 14.85 11.27 -0.20
CA GLY A 33 13.93 12.11 -1.00
C GLY A 33 12.53 11.52 -1.16
N LEU A 34 12.15 10.56 -0.32
CA LEU A 34 10.81 9.98 -0.30
C LEU A 34 9.84 10.88 0.48
N SER A 35 8.54 10.79 0.19
CA SER A 35 7.53 11.58 0.90
C SER A 35 7.65 11.37 2.42
N PRO A 36 7.70 12.42 3.25
CA PRO A 36 7.90 12.29 4.69
C PRO A 36 6.73 11.56 5.37
N LYS A 37 7.02 10.96 6.53
CA LYS A 37 6.03 10.29 7.39
C LYS A 37 6.16 10.78 8.83
N THR A 38 5.05 10.85 9.54
CA THR A 38 5.05 11.21 10.97
C THR A 38 5.43 10.01 11.83
N PRO A 39 5.87 10.22 13.10
CA PRO A 39 6.15 9.13 14.02
C PRO A 39 4.97 8.17 14.24
N SER A 40 3.73 8.68 14.32
CA SER A 40 2.54 7.84 14.47
C SER A 40 2.32 6.93 13.26
N GLN A 41 2.48 7.48 12.05
CA GLN A 41 2.38 6.70 10.80
C GLN A 41 3.44 5.61 10.76
N ALA A 42 4.67 5.94 11.19
CA ALA A 42 5.78 5.00 11.24
C ALA A 42 5.56 3.89 12.29
N ALA A 43 5.03 4.24 13.47
CA ALA A 43 4.74 3.30 14.55
C ALA A 43 3.65 2.28 14.19
N ALA A 44 2.75 2.66 13.28
CA ALA A 44 1.67 1.81 12.77
C ALA A 44 2.10 0.86 11.63
N ILE A 45 3.34 0.96 11.12
CA ILE A 45 3.84 0.11 10.03
C ILE A 45 3.95 -1.36 10.45
N PRO A 46 4.56 -1.71 11.61
CA PRO A 46 4.70 -3.12 11.99
C PRO A 46 3.37 -3.82 12.21
N THR A 47 2.32 -3.08 12.54
CA THR A 47 0.95 -3.59 12.72
C THR A 47 0.13 -3.57 11.43
N GLY A 48 0.66 -2.99 10.34
CA GLY A 48 -0.05 -2.82 9.08
C GLY A 48 -1.28 -1.92 9.17
N SER A 49 -1.45 -1.16 10.26
CA SER A 49 -2.69 -0.42 10.54
C SER A 49 -2.78 0.93 9.83
N TRP A 50 -1.70 1.38 9.18
CA TRP A 50 -1.69 2.66 8.44
C TRP A 50 -1.66 2.49 6.90
N TYR A 51 -1.18 1.34 6.42
CA TYR A 51 -1.03 1.04 5.00
C TYR A 51 -1.97 -0.11 4.62
N PHE A 52 -2.81 0.13 3.61
CA PHE A 52 -3.78 -0.84 3.14
C PHE A 52 -3.65 -1.03 1.64
N HIS A 53 -3.70 -2.29 1.21
CA HIS A 53 -3.72 -2.65 -0.19
C HIS A 53 -4.98 -3.43 -0.50
N ILE A 54 -5.80 -2.95 -1.44
CA ILE A 54 -6.92 -3.73 -1.98
C ILE A 54 -6.34 -4.59 -3.10
N ALA A 55 -6.04 -5.84 -2.75
CA ALA A 55 -5.34 -6.76 -3.64
C ALA A 55 -6.21 -7.27 -4.80
N ASP A 56 -7.48 -7.62 -4.50
CA ASP A 56 -8.42 -8.09 -5.51
C ASP A 56 -9.86 -7.73 -5.12
N MET A 57 -10.69 -7.52 -6.14
CA MET A 57 -12.12 -7.31 -6.02
C MET A 57 -12.80 -7.82 -7.28
N ALA A 58 -13.76 -8.73 -7.09
CA ALA A 58 -14.55 -9.27 -8.18
C ALA A 58 -16.04 -9.19 -7.88
N VAL A 59 -16.83 -9.09 -8.94
CA VAL A 59 -18.28 -9.29 -8.91
C VAL A 59 -18.60 -10.38 -9.91
N HIS A 60 -19.35 -11.39 -9.48
CA HIS A 60 -19.79 -12.49 -10.34
C HIS A 60 -20.42 -11.94 -11.64
N PRO A 61 -20.12 -12.48 -12.83
CA PRO A 61 -20.59 -11.94 -14.11
C PRO A 61 -22.10 -11.66 -14.15
N ASP A 62 -22.91 -12.58 -13.63
CA ASP A 62 -24.39 -12.46 -13.56
C ASP A 62 -24.89 -11.32 -12.65
N HIS A 63 -23.99 -10.66 -11.93
CA HIS A 63 -24.30 -9.59 -10.99
C HIS A 63 -23.54 -8.28 -11.30
N GLN A 64 -22.74 -8.25 -12.38
CA GLN A 64 -22.04 -7.05 -12.82
C GLN A 64 -23.01 -5.98 -13.34
N LYS A 65 -22.53 -4.74 -13.48
CA LYS A 65 -23.29 -3.56 -13.95
C LYS A 65 -24.51 -3.19 -13.08
N ARG A 66 -24.60 -3.73 -11.87
CA ARG A 66 -25.65 -3.42 -10.87
C ARG A 66 -25.18 -2.54 -9.72
N GLY A 67 -23.99 -1.92 -9.84
CA GLY A 67 -23.39 -1.09 -8.79
C GLY A 67 -22.70 -1.86 -7.66
N LEU A 68 -22.65 -3.20 -7.73
CA LEU A 68 -22.08 -4.01 -6.64
C LEU A 68 -20.58 -3.80 -6.42
N GLY A 69 -19.79 -3.55 -7.48
CA GLY A 69 -18.36 -3.24 -7.32
C GLY A 69 -18.14 -1.94 -6.53
N ASP A 70 -18.99 -0.93 -6.74
CA ASP A 70 -18.97 0.33 -5.98
C ASP A 70 -19.37 0.11 -4.53
N ALA A 71 -20.37 -0.74 -4.28
CA ALA A 71 -20.79 -1.08 -2.93
C ALA A 71 -19.69 -1.84 -2.15
N VAL A 72 -19.05 -2.83 -2.79
CA VAL A 72 -17.93 -3.57 -2.17
C VAL A 72 -16.77 -2.64 -1.87
N LEU A 73 -16.33 -1.82 -2.84
CA LEU A 73 -15.24 -0.87 -2.63
C LEU A 73 -15.52 0.09 -1.48
N LYS A 74 -16.72 0.65 -1.40
CA LYS A 74 -17.11 1.55 -0.29
C LYS A 74 -17.12 0.86 1.06
N ALA A 75 -17.59 -0.39 1.12
CA ALA A 75 -17.56 -1.17 2.36
C ALA A 75 -16.11 -1.42 2.82
N LEU A 76 -15.22 -1.75 1.89
CA LEU A 76 -13.78 -1.91 2.18
C LEU A 76 -13.15 -0.61 2.69
N LEU A 77 -13.39 0.52 2.01
CA LEU A 77 -12.88 1.83 2.42
C LEU A 77 -13.41 2.25 3.81
N ALA A 78 -14.68 1.96 4.10
CA ALA A 78 -15.26 2.22 5.42
C ALA A 78 -14.59 1.37 6.51
N LYS A 79 -14.33 0.08 6.24
CA LYS A 79 -13.63 -0.80 7.18
C LYS A 79 -12.20 -0.35 7.42
N ILE A 80 -11.48 0.02 6.36
CA ILE A 80 -10.13 0.57 6.45
C ILE A 80 -10.11 1.82 7.33
N LYS A 81 -11.04 2.75 7.11
CA LYS A 81 -11.15 3.96 7.93
C LYS A 81 -11.43 3.66 9.40
N GLN A 82 -12.17 2.60 9.70
CA GLN A 82 -12.44 2.17 11.09
C GLN A 82 -11.20 1.57 11.76
N ASP A 83 -10.38 0.84 11.02
CA ASP A 83 -9.19 0.16 11.56
C ASP A 83 -7.95 1.07 11.62
N ALA A 84 -7.94 2.13 10.82
CA ALA A 84 -6.82 3.06 10.73
C ALA A 84 -6.68 3.92 12.02
N PRO A 85 -5.45 4.31 12.39
CA PRO A 85 -5.20 5.28 13.45
C PRO A 85 -6.01 6.56 13.26
N ALA A 86 -6.56 7.09 14.36
CA ALA A 86 -7.39 8.30 14.34
C ALA A 86 -6.63 9.59 13.99
N ASP A 87 -5.29 9.57 14.01
CA ASP A 87 -4.44 10.75 13.80
C ASP A 87 -3.97 10.94 12.36
N GLY A 88 -4.65 10.32 11.39
CA GLY A 88 -4.62 10.79 10.00
C GLY A 88 -5.36 9.89 9.01
N GLU A 89 -5.15 10.15 7.71
CA GLU A 89 -5.82 9.42 6.63
C GLU A 89 -5.05 8.14 6.23
N PRO A 90 -5.70 6.97 6.22
CA PRO A 90 -5.05 5.72 5.82
C PRO A 90 -4.49 5.80 4.41
N TYR A 91 -3.29 5.25 4.21
CA TYR A 91 -2.74 5.14 2.87
C TYR A 91 -3.33 3.89 2.19
N VAL A 92 -4.29 4.09 1.29
CA VAL A 92 -4.94 3.00 0.55
C VAL A 92 -4.43 2.96 -0.89
N SER A 93 -3.97 1.79 -1.34
CA SER A 93 -3.46 1.56 -2.69
C SER A 93 -4.08 0.32 -3.34
N LEU A 94 -4.03 0.26 -4.66
CA LEU A 94 -4.45 -0.89 -5.47
C LEU A 94 -3.73 -0.88 -6.82
N LEU A 95 -3.69 -2.04 -7.49
CA LEU A 95 -3.32 -2.13 -8.90
C LEU A 95 -4.60 -2.26 -9.72
N ALA A 96 -4.82 -1.33 -10.65
CA ALA A 96 -6.05 -1.27 -11.43
C ALA A 96 -5.81 -1.72 -12.88
N ASP A 97 -6.47 -2.80 -13.27
CA ASP A 97 -6.63 -3.15 -14.67
C ASP A 97 -7.57 -2.18 -15.39
N GLY A 98 -7.40 -2.05 -16.71
CA GLY A 98 -8.16 -1.13 -17.57
C GLY A 98 -9.67 -1.06 -17.27
N PRO A 99 -10.39 -2.20 -17.20
CA PRO A 99 -11.84 -2.22 -16.94
C PRO A 99 -12.23 -1.69 -15.55
N GLY A 100 -11.37 -1.85 -14.54
CA GLY A 100 -11.64 -1.42 -13.16
C GLY A 100 -11.33 0.05 -12.91
N ARG A 101 -10.43 0.68 -13.69
CA ARG A 101 -9.98 2.07 -13.49
C ARG A 101 -11.11 3.08 -13.30
N PRO A 102 -12.18 3.11 -14.12
CA PRO A 102 -13.26 4.09 -13.94
C PRO A 102 -13.96 4.01 -12.57
N LEU A 103 -14.10 2.81 -12.02
CA LEU A 103 -14.69 2.59 -10.70
C LEU A 103 -13.83 3.22 -9.60
N TYR A 104 -12.51 3.02 -9.67
CA TYR A 104 -11.58 3.55 -8.68
C TYR A 104 -11.46 5.08 -8.77
N VAL A 105 -11.35 5.64 -9.97
CA VAL A 105 -11.31 7.09 -10.18
C VAL A 105 -12.57 7.77 -9.63
N LYS A 106 -13.75 7.17 -9.88
CA LYS A 106 -15.02 7.66 -9.33
C LYS A 106 -15.03 7.72 -7.79
N ASN A 107 -14.27 6.84 -7.12
CA ASN A 107 -14.19 6.76 -5.67
C ASN A 107 -12.96 7.47 -5.09
N GLY A 108 -12.33 8.37 -5.86
CA GLY A 108 -11.26 9.26 -5.39
C GLY A 108 -9.85 8.70 -5.50
N PHE A 109 -9.66 7.52 -6.12
CA PHE A 109 -8.32 7.05 -6.46
C PHE A 109 -7.75 7.88 -7.60
N VAL A 110 -6.46 8.18 -7.51
CA VAL A 110 -5.68 8.88 -8.53
C VAL A 110 -4.53 8.00 -8.97
N GLU A 111 -4.02 8.24 -10.18
CA GLU A 111 -2.80 7.60 -10.64
C GLU A 111 -1.62 8.11 -9.81
N SER A 112 -0.78 7.20 -9.31
CA SER A 112 0.42 7.55 -8.57
C SER A 112 1.63 7.82 -9.46
N ALA A 113 1.50 7.61 -10.77
CA ALA A 113 2.54 7.87 -11.76
C ALA A 113 2.57 9.37 -12.12
N PRO A 114 3.75 9.93 -12.43
CA PRO A 114 5.06 9.25 -12.55
C PRO A 114 5.81 9.08 -11.22
N GLU A 115 5.34 9.67 -10.12
CA GLU A 115 6.10 9.76 -8.86
C GLU A 115 6.31 8.38 -8.20
N SER A 116 5.36 7.46 -8.34
CA SER A 116 5.42 6.11 -7.81
C SER A 116 4.74 5.12 -8.76
N LEU A 117 5.49 4.13 -9.24
CA LEU A 117 5.03 3.11 -10.18
C LEU A 117 4.82 1.76 -9.50
N GLY A 118 3.72 1.08 -9.83
CA GLY A 118 3.51 -0.31 -9.44
C GLY A 118 4.49 -1.23 -10.17
N MET A 119 5.04 -2.23 -9.47
CA MET A 119 6.02 -3.19 -10.01
C MET A 119 5.63 -4.61 -9.61
N ILE A 120 5.94 -5.59 -10.47
CA ILE A 120 5.74 -7.02 -10.20
C ILE A 120 7.07 -7.77 -10.37
N LEU A 121 7.28 -8.82 -9.58
CA LEU A 121 8.30 -9.82 -9.84
C LEU A 121 7.71 -10.86 -10.82
N LYS A 122 8.47 -11.24 -11.83
CA LYS A 122 8.10 -12.29 -12.79
C LYS A 122 8.88 -13.56 -12.53
#